data_AF-A0A353DDJ5-F1
#
_entry.id   AF-A0A353DDJ5-F1
#
_cell.length_a   1.000
_cell.length_b   1.000
_cell.length_c   1.000
_cell.angle_alpha   90.00
_cell.angle_beta   90.00
_cell.angle_gamma   90.00
#
_symmetry.space_group_name_H-M   'P 1'
#
loop_
_entity.id
_entity.type
_entity.pdbx_description
1 polymer ?
#
loop_
_entity_poly.entity_id
_entity_poly.type
_entity_poly.pdbx_seq_one_letter_code
_entity_poly.pdbx_strand_id
1 'polypeptide(L)'
;MEIPFVVNARKDTGLNNSKVGIWLFLASEVTLFGGLFSGYLFLRLYADYPWPERALPILPGLINTFILIGSSVTVVFAWAALKMREWRKFQVYMSITIACALGFMVLKAIEYNAKFSHHAVRISDSGPVEGYGILEGHKKKVVLEENGHLHVVHKENGKYPEESFDANRIVFEASEMTFTLTRPVHDTFVIEILKQAVKRDSKITLVEDYAVMDEDQIGKDGAEKTKVLEAGDELTTDALDKAEDVFLDSRAHDSAIRTNFEKASWAWIRDEKGIDQPGYNIIDLEVWKERRKEDNEKLTPLMIGAGSGITFKVEPALTLILEPSWMTSNGRNAEQLKLRDDTVIKGKMLESPMILGVDAIDFSFTAMRAKEQGLDSSAVIEKSWIVQEPQLKAIWENHQEWLKGETIRLAKKDREPSDLDRYRVTWQKIVAYGQVKEADPDADLAKMAEEQTLELPGWFDGFAGADHYNPEMAKHFPEVSIPRDKVDFEATFTPKWSTYYAIYFTITGLHGLHVIGGIVVLGYYLFFGRKMYDSNPEWLANRVEVGGLFWHFVDLVWIFLFPILYLM
;
A
#
# COMPACT_ATOMS: atom_id res chain seq x y z
N MET A 1 -24.57 -18.40 46.61
CA MET A 1 -25.56 -18.77 45.59
C MET A 1 -24.81 -19.43 44.46
N GLU A 2 -24.96 -20.74 44.28
CA GLU A 2 -24.37 -21.42 43.12
C GLU A 2 -25.22 -21.13 41.89
N ILE A 3 -24.63 -20.51 40.87
CA ILE A 3 -25.31 -20.27 39.61
C ILE A 3 -25.38 -21.62 38.87
N PRO A 4 -26.58 -22.11 38.49
CA PRO A 4 -26.73 -23.38 37.81
C PRO A 4 -25.87 -23.48 36.55
N PHE A 5 -25.29 -24.67 36.32
CA PHE A 5 -24.51 -25.02 35.12
C PHE A 5 -23.21 -24.23 34.89
N VAL A 6 -22.71 -23.51 35.90
CA VAL A 6 -21.38 -22.88 35.88
C VAL A 6 -20.29 -23.84 36.36
N VAL A 7 -20.58 -24.59 37.44
CA VAL A 7 -19.64 -25.56 38.04
C VAL A 7 -19.95 -26.99 37.59
N ASN A 8 -21.23 -27.35 37.55
CA ASN A 8 -21.69 -28.68 37.15
C ASN A 8 -22.12 -28.70 35.68
N ALA A 9 -21.86 -29.82 34.99
CA ALA A 9 -22.32 -30.02 33.63
C ALA A 9 -23.86 -30.09 33.55
N ARG A 10 -24.44 -29.64 32.43
CA ARG A 10 -25.83 -29.92 32.09
C ARG A 10 -26.03 -31.41 31.90
N LYS A 11 -27.14 -31.96 32.41
CA LYS A 11 -27.45 -33.39 32.29
C LYS A 11 -27.60 -33.83 30.83
N ASP A 12 -28.12 -32.95 29.98
CA ASP A 12 -28.48 -33.28 28.60
C ASP A 12 -27.27 -33.23 27.65
N THR A 13 -26.35 -32.28 27.87
CA THR A 13 -25.19 -32.06 26.98
C THR A 13 -23.85 -32.47 27.59
N GLY A 14 -23.77 -32.72 28.90
CA GLY A 14 -22.51 -32.98 29.58
C GLY A 14 -21.56 -31.77 29.66
N LEU A 15 -21.99 -30.58 29.21
CA LEU A 15 -21.18 -29.36 29.17
C LEU A 15 -21.65 -28.32 30.18
N ASN A 16 -20.72 -27.51 30.68
CA ASN A 16 -21.05 -26.31 31.47
C ASN A 16 -21.31 -25.11 30.54
N ASN A 17 -21.96 -24.07 31.05
CA ASN A 17 -22.33 -22.88 30.26
C ASN A 17 -21.09 -22.18 29.67
N SER A 18 -19.96 -22.16 30.39
CA SER A 18 -18.72 -21.55 29.92
C SER A 18 -18.14 -22.28 28.70
N LYS A 19 -18.21 -23.62 28.68
CA LYS A 19 -17.79 -24.45 27.54
C LYS A 19 -18.69 -24.22 26.34
N VAL A 20 -20.00 -24.15 26.53
CA VAL A 20 -20.92 -23.82 25.43
C VAL A 20 -20.63 -22.42 24.88
N GLY A 21 -20.43 -21.44 25.76
CA GLY A 21 -20.10 -20.07 25.37
C GLY A 21 -18.81 -19.98 24.57
N ILE A 22 -17.74 -20.64 25.01
CA ILE A 22 -16.48 -20.61 24.27
C ILE A 22 -16.60 -21.35 22.93
N TRP A 23 -17.29 -22.48 22.84
CA TRP A 23 -17.48 -23.16 21.55
C TRP A 23 -18.27 -22.32 20.54
N LEU A 24 -19.30 -21.58 20.99
CA LEU A 24 -20.02 -20.64 20.13
C LEU A 24 -19.13 -19.49 19.67
N PHE A 25 -18.32 -18.92 20.57
CA PHE A 25 -17.34 -17.90 20.22
C PHE A 25 -16.28 -18.42 19.24
N LEU A 26 -15.74 -19.62 19.46
CA LEU A 26 -14.79 -20.25 18.54
C LEU A 26 -15.41 -20.48 17.15
N ALA A 27 -16.69 -20.88 17.09
CA ALA A 27 -17.39 -21.03 15.81
C ALA A 27 -17.53 -19.70 15.05
N SER A 28 -17.76 -18.57 15.74
CA SER A 28 -17.76 -17.26 15.07
C SER A 28 -16.37 -16.87 14.58
N GLU A 29 -15.32 -17.14 15.35
CA GLU A 29 -13.94 -16.86 14.95
C GLU A 29 -13.49 -17.71 13.75
N VAL A 30 -13.86 -18.99 13.70
CA VAL A 30 -13.63 -19.84 12.51
C VAL A 30 -14.28 -19.22 11.27
N THR A 31 -15.48 -18.66 11.41
CA THR A 31 -16.19 -18.02 10.30
C THR A 31 -15.48 -16.73 9.87
N LEU A 32 -15.02 -15.92 10.83
CA LEU A 32 -14.29 -14.67 10.58
C LEU A 32 -12.96 -14.93 9.84
N PHE A 33 -12.10 -15.79 10.39
CA PHE A 33 -10.83 -16.15 9.74
C PHE A 33 -11.05 -16.93 8.44
N GLY A 34 -12.07 -17.79 8.37
CA GLY A 34 -12.46 -18.50 7.15
C GLY A 34 -12.75 -17.54 6.00
N GLY A 35 -13.56 -16.49 6.25
CA GLY A 35 -13.84 -15.46 5.25
C GLY A 35 -12.59 -14.69 4.81
N LEU A 36 -11.70 -14.34 5.75
CA LEU A 36 -10.45 -13.66 5.45
C LEU A 36 -9.48 -14.54 4.63
N PHE A 37 -9.34 -15.82 4.99
CA PHE A 37 -8.53 -16.78 4.25
C PHE A 37 -9.07 -17.02 2.84
N SER A 38 -10.39 -17.16 2.69
CA SER A 38 -11.02 -17.22 1.36
C SER A 38 -10.73 -15.96 0.55
N GLY A 39 -10.89 -14.77 1.14
CA GLY A 39 -10.57 -13.49 0.49
C GLY A 39 -9.13 -13.43 -0.01
N TYR A 40 -8.16 -13.88 0.81
CA TYR A 40 -6.75 -13.99 0.39
C TYR A 40 -6.56 -14.92 -0.80
N LEU A 41 -7.15 -16.11 -0.74
CA LEU A 41 -7.03 -17.09 -1.82
C LEU A 41 -7.62 -16.56 -3.14
N PHE A 42 -8.77 -15.89 -3.10
CA PHE A 42 -9.35 -15.25 -4.29
C PHE A 42 -8.45 -14.15 -4.84
N LEU A 43 -7.96 -13.24 -3.99
CA LEU A 43 -7.06 -12.17 -4.42
C LEU A 43 -5.79 -12.71 -5.08
N ARG A 44 -5.23 -13.78 -4.52
CA ARG A 44 -4.06 -14.46 -5.06
C ARG A 44 -4.34 -15.15 -6.40
N LEU A 45 -5.42 -15.94 -6.49
CA LEU A 45 -5.73 -16.74 -7.68
C LEU A 45 -6.02 -15.88 -8.91
N TYR A 46 -6.52 -14.66 -8.69
CA TYR A 46 -6.83 -13.70 -9.75
C TYR A 46 -5.79 -12.57 -9.86
N ALA A 47 -4.67 -12.64 -9.14
CA ALA A 47 -3.58 -11.68 -9.30
C ALA A 47 -2.94 -11.89 -10.68
N ASP A 48 -2.86 -10.82 -11.46
CA ASP A 48 -2.17 -10.74 -12.76
C ASP A 48 -0.67 -10.45 -12.61
N TYR A 49 -0.17 -10.50 -11.38
CA TYR A 49 1.21 -10.24 -10.98
C TYR A 49 1.73 -11.26 -9.96
N PRO A 50 3.06 -11.36 -9.74
CA PRO A 50 3.64 -12.19 -8.69
C PRO A 50 3.04 -11.87 -7.33
N TRP A 51 2.24 -12.80 -6.82
CA TRP A 51 1.62 -12.71 -5.51
C TRP A 51 2.24 -13.72 -4.55
N PRO A 52 2.89 -13.27 -3.46
CA PRO A 52 3.18 -11.88 -3.10
C PRO A 52 4.33 -11.26 -3.90
N GLU A 53 4.42 -9.92 -3.93
CA GLU A 53 5.57 -9.25 -4.58
C GLU A 53 6.91 -9.57 -3.88
N ARG A 54 6.85 -9.97 -2.60
CA ARG A 54 7.99 -10.47 -1.84
C ARG A 54 7.58 -11.68 -1.00
N ALA A 55 8.28 -12.80 -1.19
CA ALA A 55 8.13 -13.96 -0.34
C ALA A 55 8.59 -13.64 1.09
N LEU A 56 7.81 -14.07 2.07
CA LEU A 56 8.16 -13.89 3.48
C LEU A 56 9.26 -14.87 3.90
N PRO A 57 10.14 -14.50 4.83
CA PRO A 57 11.19 -15.41 5.30
C PRO A 57 10.54 -16.59 6.02
N ILE A 58 10.71 -17.80 5.45
CA ILE A 58 10.04 -19.02 5.91
C ILE A 58 10.52 -19.41 7.31
N LEU A 59 11.83 -19.35 7.56
CA LEU A 59 12.42 -19.87 8.80
C LEU A 59 11.91 -19.14 10.06
N PRO A 60 11.86 -17.80 10.13
CA PRO A 60 11.23 -17.09 11.25
C PRO A 60 9.74 -17.40 11.42
N GLY A 61 9.01 -17.55 10.31
CA GLY A 61 7.62 -18.00 10.34
C GLY A 61 7.49 -19.38 10.98
N LEU A 62 8.38 -20.30 10.61
CA LEU A 62 8.43 -21.67 11.11
C LEU A 62 8.82 -21.74 12.59
N ILE A 63 9.81 -20.96 13.02
CA ILE A 63 10.20 -20.86 14.44
C ILE A 63 9.00 -20.38 15.27
N ASN A 64 8.30 -19.34 14.80
CA ASN A 64 7.08 -18.84 15.45
C ASN A 64 5.98 -19.92 15.53
N THR A 65 5.83 -20.72 14.47
CA THR A 65 4.91 -21.85 14.47
C THR A 65 5.25 -22.88 15.55
N PHE A 66 6.53 -23.25 15.70
CA PHE A 66 6.95 -24.16 16.77
C PHE A 66 6.81 -23.55 18.17
N ILE A 67 7.07 -22.26 18.34
CA ILE A 67 6.87 -21.55 19.61
C ILE A 67 5.40 -21.63 20.04
N LEU A 68 4.46 -21.35 19.12
CA LEU A 68 3.03 -21.40 19.42
C LEU A 68 2.54 -22.82 19.70
N ILE A 69 2.85 -23.78 18.82
CA ILE A 69 2.47 -25.20 19.03
C ILE A 69 3.05 -25.72 20.36
N GLY A 70 4.31 -25.39 20.67
CA GLY A 70 4.93 -25.74 21.94
C GLY A 70 4.22 -25.10 23.14
N SER A 71 3.81 -23.84 23.01
CA SER A 71 3.06 -23.14 24.04
C SER A 71 1.72 -23.82 24.36
N SER A 72 1.00 -24.32 23.34
CA SER A 72 -0.23 -25.10 23.51
C SER A 72 -0.03 -26.33 24.41
N VAL A 73 1.03 -27.09 24.18
CA VAL A 73 1.35 -28.27 25.00
C VAL A 73 1.55 -27.88 26.47
N THR A 74 2.20 -26.74 26.72
CA THR A 74 2.40 -26.25 28.09
C THR A 74 1.11 -25.84 28.78
N VAL A 75 0.09 -25.35 28.06
CA VAL A 75 -1.23 -25.06 28.64
C VAL A 75 -1.92 -26.34 29.12
N VAL A 76 -1.82 -27.43 28.35
CA VAL A 76 -2.35 -28.74 28.76
C VAL A 76 -1.66 -29.24 30.03
N PHE A 77 -0.34 -29.09 30.13
CA PHE A 77 0.40 -29.45 31.34
C PHE A 77 0.07 -28.55 32.53
N ALA A 78 -0.18 -27.26 32.32
CA ALA A 78 -0.64 -26.34 33.36
C ALA A 78 -2.00 -26.79 33.90
N TRP A 79 -2.94 -27.15 33.02
CA TRP A 79 -4.23 -27.71 33.41
C TRP A 79 -4.08 -29.04 34.17
N ALA A 80 -3.26 -29.97 33.67
CA ALA A 80 -3.01 -31.26 34.31
C ALA A 80 -2.40 -31.08 35.72
N ALA A 81 -1.47 -30.14 35.88
CA ALA A 81 -0.88 -29.80 37.17
C ALA A 81 -1.94 -29.29 38.16
N LEU A 82 -2.91 -28.49 37.71
CA LEU A 82 -4.04 -28.08 38.57
C LEU A 82 -4.89 -29.27 39.01
N LYS A 83 -5.18 -30.22 38.12
CA LYS A 83 -5.91 -31.46 38.46
C LYS A 83 -5.13 -32.36 39.44
N MET A 84 -3.80 -32.39 39.32
CA MET A 84 -2.91 -33.08 40.24
C MET A 84 -2.62 -32.29 41.54
N ARG A 85 -3.22 -31.10 41.71
CA ARG A 85 -3.03 -30.21 42.88
C ARG A 85 -1.59 -29.72 43.06
N GLU A 86 -0.87 -29.56 41.96
CA GLU A 86 0.52 -29.12 41.92
C GLU A 86 0.63 -27.65 41.48
N TRP A 87 0.28 -26.73 42.38
CA TRP A 87 0.29 -25.28 42.10
C TRP A 87 1.59 -24.76 41.48
N ARG A 88 2.74 -25.21 42.00
CA ARG A 88 4.04 -24.72 41.51
C ARG A 88 4.31 -25.15 40.07
N LYS A 89 3.89 -26.36 39.68
CA LYS A 89 4.02 -26.82 38.29
C LYS A 89 3.07 -26.06 37.36
N PHE A 90 1.84 -25.78 37.81
CA PHE A 90 0.93 -24.88 37.10
C PHE A 90 1.58 -23.52 36.80
N GLN A 91 2.19 -22.88 37.80
CA GLN A 91 2.85 -21.59 37.61
C GLN A 91 3.99 -21.67 36.60
N VAL A 92 4.83 -22.71 36.67
CA VAL A 92 5.95 -22.89 35.72
C VAL A 92 5.41 -23.06 34.30
N TYR A 93 4.48 -23.98 34.08
CA TYR A 93 3.95 -24.23 32.74
C TYR A 93 3.22 -23.02 32.16
N MET A 94 2.42 -22.33 32.97
CA MET A 94 1.71 -21.12 32.53
C MET A 94 2.66 -19.96 32.24
N SER A 95 3.72 -19.79 33.03
CA SER A 95 4.77 -18.81 32.75
C SER A 95 5.52 -19.11 31.44
N ILE A 96 5.77 -20.40 31.14
CA ILE A 96 6.38 -20.79 29.86
C ILE A 96 5.45 -20.42 28.70
N THR A 97 4.15 -20.71 28.81
CA THR A 97 3.18 -20.32 27.77
C THR A 97 3.23 -18.81 27.49
N ILE A 98 3.17 -17.99 28.54
CA ILE A 98 3.19 -16.52 28.42
C ILE A 98 4.52 -16.04 27.84
N ALA A 99 5.65 -16.63 28.25
CA ALA A 99 6.97 -16.27 27.70
C ALA A 99 7.07 -16.62 26.21
N CYS A 100 6.56 -17.79 25.78
CA CYS A 100 6.48 -18.16 24.37
C CYS A 100 5.63 -17.17 23.57
N ALA A 101 4.46 -16.79 24.11
CA ALA A 101 3.58 -15.83 23.48
C ALA A 101 4.20 -14.44 23.32
N LEU A 102 4.88 -13.94 24.36
CA LEU A 102 5.64 -12.69 24.29
C LEU A 102 6.78 -12.79 23.27
N GLY A 103 7.51 -13.91 23.23
CA GLY A 103 8.54 -14.17 22.23
C GLY A 103 7.98 -14.11 20.81
N PHE A 104 6.84 -14.76 20.56
CA PHE A 104 6.12 -14.68 19.29
C PHE A 104 5.78 -13.23 18.92
N MET A 105 5.22 -12.45 19.86
CA MET A 105 4.85 -11.06 19.61
C MET A 105 6.06 -10.17 19.32
N VAL A 106 7.18 -10.37 20.03
CA VAL A 106 8.43 -9.65 19.77
C VAL A 106 8.97 -9.98 18.38
N LEU A 107 8.99 -11.27 18.01
CA LEU A 107 9.45 -11.67 16.69
C LEU A 107 8.56 -11.08 15.59
N LYS A 108 7.23 -11.06 15.79
CA LYS A 108 6.31 -10.42 14.84
C LYS A 108 6.50 -8.91 14.75
N ALA A 109 6.75 -8.24 15.87
CA ALA A 109 7.00 -6.81 15.89
C ALA A 109 8.27 -6.43 15.10
N ILE A 110 9.35 -7.21 15.24
CA ILE A 110 10.59 -7.03 14.48
C ILE A 110 10.30 -7.22 12.98
N GLU A 111 9.62 -8.32 12.60
CA GLU A 111 9.28 -8.60 11.21
C GLU A 111 8.38 -7.50 10.59
N TYR A 112 7.44 -6.95 11.36
CA TYR A 112 6.58 -5.86 10.91
C TYR A 112 7.39 -4.57 10.69
N ASN A 113 8.23 -4.21 11.66
CA ASN A 113 9.02 -2.98 11.59
C ASN A 113 9.94 -2.97 10.35
N ALA A 114 10.59 -4.10 10.08
CA ALA A 114 11.42 -4.26 8.89
C ALA A 114 10.64 -4.00 7.58
N LYS A 115 9.35 -4.37 7.51
CA LYS A 115 8.57 -4.21 6.27
C LYS A 115 8.22 -2.77 5.95
N PHE A 116 7.98 -1.92 6.95
CA PHE A 116 7.53 -0.54 6.72
C PHE A 116 8.56 0.35 6.01
N SER A 117 9.84 -0.01 6.01
CA SER A 117 10.91 0.77 5.36
C SER A 117 11.26 0.30 3.95
N HIS A 118 10.66 -0.79 3.46
CA HIS A 118 11.00 -1.35 2.15
C HIS A 118 9.91 -1.07 1.11
N HIS A 119 10.36 -0.99 -0.13
CA HIS A 119 9.59 -0.74 -1.33
C HIS A 119 9.90 -1.82 -2.36
N ALA A 120 8.94 -2.11 -3.22
CA ALA A 120 9.15 -2.88 -4.43
C ALA A 120 8.71 -2.05 -5.64
N VAL A 121 9.57 -1.97 -6.64
CA VAL A 121 9.33 -1.24 -7.87
C VAL A 121 9.27 -2.24 -9.00
N ARG A 122 8.14 -2.29 -9.71
CA ARG A 122 8.02 -3.01 -10.98
C ARG A 122 8.56 -2.12 -12.07
N ILE A 123 9.60 -2.58 -12.74
CA ILE A 123 10.22 -1.87 -13.84
C ILE A 123 9.67 -2.39 -15.16
N SER A 124 9.18 -1.49 -16.00
CA SER A 124 8.75 -1.86 -17.34
C SER A 124 9.99 -2.20 -18.17
N ASP A 125 10.06 -3.45 -18.63
CA ASP A 125 11.07 -3.86 -19.60
C ASP A 125 10.44 -3.86 -20.99
N SER A 126 11.03 -3.13 -21.93
CA SER A 126 10.60 -3.11 -23.33
C SER A 126 11.08 -4.35 -24.11
N GLY A 127 11.12 -5.51 -23.44
CA GLY A 127 11.56 -6.78 -24.01
C GLY A 127 10.52 -7.40 -24.95
N PRO A 128 10.82 -8.57 -25.56
CA PRO A 128 9.89 -9.28 -26.45
C PRO A 128 8.66 -9.86 -25.72
N VAL A 129 8.58 -9.69 -24.39
CA VAL A 129 7.59 -10.29 -23.52
C VAL A 129 7.03 -9.19 -22.62
N GLU A 130 5.72 -9.19 -22.39
CA GLU A 130 5.08 -8.36 -21.35
C GLU A 130 5.45 -8.91 -19.95
N GLY A 131 6.66 -8.59 -19.52
CA GLY A 131 7.20 -8.90 -18.20
C GLY A 131 7.78 -7.65 -17.54
N TYR A 132 8.02 -7.74 -16.25
CA TYR A 132 8.71 -6.71 -15.48
C TYR A 132 9.70 -7.36 -14.52
N GLY A 133 10.85 -6.72 -14.37
CA GLY A 133 11.71 -6.95 -13.21
C GLY A 133 11.10 -6.32 -11.96
N ILE A 134 11.40 -6.88 -10.80
CA ILE A 134 11.09 -6.29 -9.50
C ILE A 134 12.39 -5.90 -8.83
N LEU A 135 12.51 -4.63 -8.49
CA LEU A 135 13.56 -4.12 -7.62
C LEU A 135 12.98 -3.90 -6.22
N GLU A 136 13.50 -4.64 -5.25
CA GLU A 136 13.21 -4.40 -3.84
C GLU A 136 14.27 -3.49 -3.25
N GLY A 137 13.90 -2.61 -2.32
CA GLY A 137 14.86 -1.69 -1.73
C GLY A 137 14.23 -0.66 -0.82
N HIS A 138 15.02 0.34 -0.43
CA HIS A 138 14.57 1.52 0.28
C HIS A 138 14.77 2.78 -0.56
N LYS A 139 13.80 3.70 -0.48
CA LYS A 139 13.95 5.01 -1.11
C LYS A 139 15.08 5.77 -0.45
N LYS A 140 15.94 6.37 -1.27
CA LYS A 140 16.94 7.31 -0.77
C LYS A 140 16.25 8.64 -0.43
N LYS A 141 16.88 9.39 0.47
CA LYS A 141 16.53 10.79 0.71
C LYS A 141 17.35 11.65 -0.22
N VAL A 142 16.72 12.65 -0.83
CA VAL A 142 17.37 13.58 -1.75
C VAL A 142 17.07 15.00 -1.36
N VAL A 143 17.98 15.90 -1.73
CA VAL A 143 17.77 17.35 -1.76
C VAL A 143 17.83 17.79 -3.21
N LEU A 144 17.02 18.79 -3.55
CA LEU A 144 17.07 19.43 -4.86
C LEU A 144 18.18 20.48 -4.86
N GLU A 145 19.19 20.32 -5.72
CA GLU A 145 20.25 21.31 -5.90
C GLU A 145 19.78 22.50 -6.76
N GLU A 146 20.52 23.61 -6.70
CA GLU A 146 20.23 24.82 -7.49
C GLU A 146 20.22 24.58 -9.02
N ASN A 147 20.98 23.59 -9.48
CA ASN A 147 21.03 23.18 -10.89
C ASN A 147 19.80 22.34 -11.32
N GLY A 148 18.88 22.02 -10.41
CA GLY A 148 17.69 21.20 -10.66
C GLY A 148 17.92 19.69 -10.54
N HIS A 149 19.11 19.24 -10.17
CA HIS A 149 19.43 17.82 -9.99
C HIS A 149 19.13 17.36 -8.57
N LEU A 150 18.81 16.08 -8.43
CA LEU A 150 18.57 15.44 -7.14
C LEU A 150 19.88 14.86 -6.59
N HIS A 151 20.31 15.34 -5.43
CA HIS A 151 21.48 14.83 -4.72
C HIS A 151 21.05 13.94 -3.56
N VAL A 152 21.57 12.71 -3.51
CA VAL A 152 21.30 11.76 -2.41
C VAL A 152 21.97 12.24 -1.14
N VAL A 153 21.21 12.31 -0.05
CA VAL A 153 21.70 12.74 1.26
C VAL A 153 21.63 11.61 2.28
N HIS A 154 22.62 11.59 3.16
CA HIS A 154 22.71 10.64 4.27
C HIS A 154 22.35 11.31 5.60
N LYS A 155 22.16 10.50 6.65
CA LYS A 155 21.90 11.02 7.98
C LYS A 155 23.20 11.61 8.56
N GLU A 156 23.13 12.85 9.02
CA GLU A 156 24.17 13.46 9.85
C GLU A 156 23.65 13.51 11.30
N ASN A 157 24.42 13.00 12.26
CA ASN A 157 24.00 12.88 13.67
C ASN A 157 22.62 12.21 13.86
N GLY A 158 22.31 11.21 13.02
CA GLY A 158 21.07 10.43 13.09
C GLY A 158 19.84 11.11 12.47
N LYS A 159 19.96 12.30 11.88
CA LYS A 159 18.86 13.03 11.22
C LYS A 159 19.20 13.34 9.76
N TYR A 160 18.17 13.33 8.92
CA TYR A 160 18.30 13.85 7.55
C TYR A 160 18.19 15.38 7.54
N PRO A 161 18.76 16.05 6.52
CA PRO A 161 18.52 17.47 6.28
C PRO A 161 17.02 17.79 6.23
N GLU A 162 16.62 18.92 6.79
CA GLU A 162 15.20 19.31 6.88
C GLU A 162 14.55 19.47 5.49
N GLU A 163 15.33 19.84 4.49
CA GLU A 163 14.86 20.03 3.12
C GLU A 163 14.77 18.73 2.31
N SER A 164 15.22 17.61 2.89
CA SER A 164 15.26 16.35 2.19
C SER A 164 13.88 15.72 2.04
N PHE A 165 13.66 15.06 0.91
CA PHE A 165 12.43 14.35 0.62
C PHE A 165 12.73 12.97 0.02
N ASP A 166 11.72 12.11 -0.07
CA ASP A 166 11.89 10.78 -0.65
C ASP A 166 12.18 10.89 -2.14
N ALA A 167 13.17 10.16 -2.63
CA ALA A 167 13.60 10.15 -4.03
C ALA A 167 12.60 9.44 -4.96
N ASN A 168 11.30 9.54 -4.71
CA ASN A 168 10.23 9.17 -5.62
C ASN A 168 9.26 10.32 -5.88
N ARG A 169 9.46 11.53 -5.32
CA ARG A 169 8.59 12.68 -5.57
C ARG A 169 8.75 13.21 -7.00
N ILE A 170 7.69 13.86 -7.49
CA ILE A 170 7.65 14.54 -8.78
C ILE A 170 8.14 15.96 -8.57
N VAL A 171 9.14 16.40 -9.35
CA VAL A 171 9.66 17.75 -9.27
C VAL A 171 9.20 18.53 -10.49
N PHE A 172 8.39 19.56 -10.29
CA PHE A 172 7.76 20.32 -11.36
C PHE A 172 7.89 21.82 -11.10
N GLU A 173 8.41 22.55 -12.07
CA GLU A 173 8.49 24.01 -12.01
C GLU A 173 7.17 24.59 -12.51
N ALA A 174 6.34 25.09 -11.60
CA ALA A 174 5.01 25.60 -11.89
C ALA A 174 5.03 27.10 -12.20
N SER A 175 4.38 27.50 -13.29
CA SER A 175 4.19 28.90 -13.68
C SER A 175 2.73 29.35 -13.61
N GLU A 176 1.79 28.41 -13.72
CA GLU A 176 0.35 28.68 -13.70
C GLU A 176 -0.40 27.47 -13.13
N MET A 177 -1.50 27.73 -12.41
CA MET A 177 -2.38 26.71 -11.86
C MET A 177 -3.84 27.04 -12.17
N THR A 178 -4.58 26.10 -12.72
CA THR A 178 -6.01 26.22 -12.97
C THR A 178 -6.77 25.23 -12.08
N PHE A 179 -7.61 25.74 -11.19
CA PHE A 179 -8.49 24.95 -10.33
C PHE A 179 -9.83 24.73 -11.03
N THR A 180 -10.37 23.50 -10.94
CA THR A 180 -11.64 23.14 -11.56
C THR A 180 -12.74 23.16 -10.51
N LEU A 181 -13.74 24.04 -10.64
CA LEU A 181 -14.81 24.25 -9.65
C LEU A 181 -15.96 23.25 -9.75
N THR A 182 -15.94 22.33 -10.73
CA THR A 182 -16.99 21.30 -10.85
C THR A 182 -16.89 20.19 -9.81
N ARG A 183 -15.81 20.19 -9.03
CA ARG A 183 -15.51 19.23 -7.98
C ARG A 183 -14.87 19.98 -6.80
N PRO A 184 -15.06 19.47 -5.57
CA PRO A 184 -14.37 20.01 -4.42
C PRO A 184 -12.87 19.99 -4.63
N VAL A 185 -12.27 21.17 -4.52
CA VAL A 185 -10.80 21.29 -4.52
C VAL A 185 -10.28 20.64 -3.25
N HIS A 186 -9.19 19.89 -3.36
CA HIS A 186 -8.67 19.19 -2.20
C HIS A 186 -7.76 20.13 -1.38
N ASP A 187 -8.24 20.63 -0.23
CA ASP A 187 -7.50 21.55 0.65
C ASP A 187 -6.06 21.15 0.93
N THR A 188 -5.82 19.85 1.16
CA THR A 188 -4.47 19.33 1.39
C THR A 188 -3.50 19.65 0.26
N PHE A 189 -3.93 19.65 -1.00
CA PHE A 189 -3.08 20.02 -2.14
C PHE A 189 -2.75 21.51 -2.08
N VAL A 190 -3.77 22.35 -1.90
CA VAL A 190 -3.63 23.81 -1.84
C VAL A 190 -2.73 24.23 -0.67
N ILE A 191 -2.98 23.71 0.53
CA ILE A 191 -2.19 24.01 1.74
C ILE A 191 -0.73 23.63 1.55
N GLU A 192 -0.43 22.48 0.96
CA GLU A 192 0.95 22.04 0.74
C GLU A 192 1.65 22.85 -0.35
N ILE A 193 0.94 23.20 -1.43
CA ILE A 193 1.44 24.13 -2.45
C ILE A 193 1.79 25.48 -1.82
N LEU A 194 0.89 26.04 -1.00
CA LEU A 194 1.11 27.32 -0.32
C LEU A 194 2.30 27.27 0.64
N LYS A 195 2.49 26.17 1.39
CA LYS A 195 3.68 25.99 2.23
C LYS A 195 4.97 26.01 1.40
N GLN A 196 4.98 25.32 0.27
CA GLN A 196 6.13 25.30 -0.63
C GLN A 196 6.38 26.66 -1.29
N ALA A 197 5.31 27.41 -1.60
CA ALA A 197 5.36 28.77 -2.13
C ALA A 197 6.00 29.74 -1.13
N VAL A 198 5.55 29.72 0.13
CA VAL A 198 6.11 30.54 1.22
C VAL A 198 7.59 30.22 1.44
N LYS A 199 7.98 28.94 1.41
CA LYS A 199 9.38 28.54 1.59
C LYS A 199 10.30 29.07 0.49
N ARG A 200 9.78 29.29 -0.73
CA ARG A 200 10.54 29.66 -1.93
C ARG A 200 10.27 31.09 -2.41
N ASP A 201 9.58 31.89 -1.60
CA ASP A 201 9.22 33.28 -1.89
C ASP A 201 8.46 33.46 -3.22
N SER A 202 7.63 32.47 -3.58
CA SER A 202 6.74 32.53 -4.74
C SER A 202 5.35 33.02 -4.33
N LYS A 203 4.78 33.94 -5.11
CA LYS A 203 3.40 34.40 -4.96
C LYS A 203 2.49 33.73 -5.98
N ILE A 204 1.29 33.34 -5.54
CA ILE A 204 0.28 32.73 -6.39
C ILE A 204 -0.93 33.65 -6.40
N THR A 205 -1.22 34.26 -7.56
CA THR A 205 -2.21 35.35 -7.67
C THR A 205 -3.17 35.11 -8.82
N LEU A 206 -4.43 35.53 -8.66
CA LEU A 206 -5.49 35.34 -9.63
C LEU A 206 -5.19 36.12 -10.93
N VAL A 207 -5.37 35.49 -12.10
CA VAL A 207 -5.05 36.10 -13.40
C VAL A 207 -6.13 37.05 -13.89
N GLU A 208 -7.41 36.65 -13.78
CA GLU A 208 -8.56 37.40 -14.27
C GLU A 208 -9.65 37.45 -13.19
N ASP A 209 -10.47 38.51 -13.20
CA ASP A 209 -11.62 38.62 -12.31
C ASP A 209 -12.55 37.41 -12.45
N TYR A 210 -12.89 36.78 -11.33
CA TYR A 210 -13.95 35.76 -11.32
C TYR A 210 -15.28 36.45 -11.04
N ALA A 211 -16.11 36.62 -12.07
CA ALA A 211 -17.36 37.37 -11.98
C ALA A 211 -18.56 36.59 -12.55
N VAL A 212 -19.70 36.69 -11.87
CA VAL A 212 -20.96 36.04 -12.25
C VAL A 212 -22.06 37.07 -12.47
N MET A 213 -23.09 36.74 -13.27
CA MET A 213 -24.26 37.61 -13.40
C MET A 213 -24.96 37.75 -12.05
N ASP A 214 -25.30 38.96 -11.64
CA ASP A 214 -26.18 39.15 -10.47
C ASP A 214 -27.60 38.66 -10.81
N GLU A 215 -28.24 37.97 -9.88
CA GLU A 215 -29.62 37.51 -10.03
C GLU A 215 -30.58 38.65 -10.36
N ASP A 216 -30.32 39.84 -9.81
CA ASP A 216 -31.18 40.99 -10.02
C ASP A 216 -31.00 41.65 -11.40
N GLN A 217 -29.90 41.34 -12.11
CA GLN A 217 -29.60 41.87 -13.46
C GLN A 217 -29.99 40.89 -14.59
N ILE A 218 -30.42 39.68 -14.26
CA ILE A 218 -30.79 38.66 -15.25
C ILE A 218 -31.87 39.18 -16.22
N GLY A 219 -31.62 39.05 -17.52
CA GLY A 219 -32.56 39.47 -18.58
C GLY A 219 -32.61 40.98 -18.89
N LYS A 220 -31.76 41.80 -18.28
CA LYS A 220 -31.67 43.24 -18.58
C LYS A 220 -30.62 43.55 -19.66
N ASP A 221 -30.90 44.55 -20.50
CA ASP A 221 -29.93 45.08 -21.47
C ASP A 221 -28.79 45.81 -20.74
N GLY A 222 -27.54 45.39 -20.98
CA GLY A 222 -26.35 45.95 -20.33
C GLY A 222 -26.07 45.42 -18.92
N ALA A 223 -26.58 44.22 -18.60
CA ALA A 223 -26.40 43.57 -17.30
C ALA A 223 -24.92 43.50 -16.86
N GLU A 224 -24.65 43.95 -15.63
CA GLU A 224 -23.32 43.91 -15.01
C GLU A 224 -23.09 42.59 -14.28
N LYS A 225 -21.82 42.18 -14.19
CA LYS A 225 -21.40 41.00 -13.42
C LYS A 225 -20.84 41.43 -12.07
N THR A 226 -21.24 40.72 -11.03
CA THR A 226 -20.69 40.86 -9.69
C THR A 226 -19.35 40.12 -9.62
N LYS A 227 -18.29 40.84 -9.24
CA LYS A 227 -16.96 40.27 -9.02
C LYS A 227 -16.96 39.52 -7.69
N VAL A 228 -16.69 38.22 -7.76
CA VAL A 228 -16.54 37.34 -6.60
C VAL A 228 -15.10 37.36 -6.10
N LEU A 229 -14.15 37.36 -7.04
CA LEU A 229 -12.72 37.50 -6.81
C LEU A 229 -12.12 38.49 -7.81
N GLU A 230 -11.10 39.23 -7.40
CA GLU A 230 -10.45 40.24 -8.21
C GLU A 230 -9.08 39.77 -8.70
N ALA A 231 -8.74 40.12 -9.95
CA ALA A 231 -7.43 39.83 -10.50
C ALA A 231 -6.32 40.40 -9.58
N GLY A 232 -5.35 39.55 -9.23
CA GLY A 232 -4.32 39.85 -8.25
C GLY A 232 -4.57 39.31 -6.85
N ASP A 233 -5.77 38.84 -6.52
CA ASP A 233 -6.06 38.19 -5.24
C ASP A 233 -5.15 36.97 -5.02
N GLU A 234 -4.63 36.82 -3.80
CA GLU A 234 -3.76 35.69 -3.45
C GLU A 234 -4.55 34.38 -3.30
N LEU A 235 -3.92 33.27 -3.70
CA LEU A 235 -4.51 31.93 -3.56
C LEU A 235 -4.72 31.59 -2.07
N THR A 236 -5.98 31.31 -1.71
CA THR A 236 -6.36 30.79 -0.39
C THR A 236 -7.45 29.73 -0.56
N THR A 237 -7.59 28.84 0.42
CA THR A 237 -8.69 27.87 0.45
C THR A 237 -10.03 28.59 0.46
N ASP A 238 -10.17 29.64 1.28
CA ASP A 238 -11.40 30.43 1.38
C ASP A 238 -11.80 31.12 0.06
N ALA A 239 -10.82 31.54 -0.76
CA ALA A 239 -11.11 32.11 -2.07
C ALA A 239 -11.65 31.05 -3.04
N LEU A 240 -11.10 29.84 -3.00
CA LEU A 240 -11.57 28.73 -3.83
C LEU A 240 -12.96 28.26 -3.39
N ASP A 241 -13.21 28.14 -2.08
CA ASP A 241 -14.51 27.74 -1.53
C ASP A 241 -15.60 28.74 -1.95
N LYS A 242 -15.34 30.05 -1.82
CA LYS A 242 -16.28 31.10 -2.28
C LYS A 242 -16.58 30.98 -3.78
N ALA A 243 -15.56 30.72 -4.58
CA ALA A 243 -15.75 30.55 -6.02
C ALA A 243 -16.54 29.28 -6.36
N GLU A 244 -16.26 28.18 -5.66
CA GLU A 244 -16.98 26.91 -5.81
C GLU A 244 -18.46 27.06 -5.44
N ASP A 245 -18.77 27.67 -4.29
CA ASP A 245 -20.13 27.93 -3.84
C ASP A 245 -20.91 28.73 -4.90
N VAL A 246 -20.34 29.84 -5.37
CA VAL A 246 -20.97 30.68 -6.40
C VAL A 246 -21.14 29.92 -7.72
N PHE A 247 -20.18 29.07 -8.09
CA PHE A 247 -20.28 28.23 -9.28
C PHE A 247 -21.43 27.21 -9.16
N LEU A 248 -21.55 26.54 -8.01
CA LEU A 248 -22.58 25.55 -7.75
C LEU A 248 -23.98 26.18 -7.73
N ASP A 249 -24.12 27.35 -7.11
CA ASP A 249 -25.38 28.12 -7.10
C ASP A 249 -25.76 28.55 -8.51
N SER A 250 -24.82 29.10 -9.27
CA SER A 250 -25.02 29.47 -10.69
C SER A 250 -25.45 28.27 -11.54
N ARG A 251 -24.85 27.10 -11.31
CA ARG A 251 -25.22 25.86 -11.99
C ARG A 251 -26.60 25.36 -11.60
N ALA A 252 -26.97 25.46 -10.33
CA ALA A 252 -28.28 25.06 -9.85
C ALA A 252 -29.39 25.92 -10.49
N HIS A 253 -29.19 27.25 -10.53
CA HIS A 253 -30.08 28.18 -11.21
C HIS A 253 -30.19 27.87 -12.71
N ASP A 254 -29.06 27.82 -13.43
CA ASP A 254 -29.04 27.56 -14.87
C ASP A 254 -29.69 26.21 -15.22
N SER A 255 -29.50 25.19 -14.37
CA SER A 255 -30.13 23.88 -14.54
C SER A 255 -31.65 23.94 -14.34
N ALA A 256 -32.13 24.71 -13.36
CA ALA A 256 -33.56 24.88 -13.10
C ALA A 256 -34.26 25.58 -14.26
N ILE A 257 -33.65 26.65 -14.80
CA ILE A 257 -34.17 27.37 -15.96
C ILE A 257 -34.23 26.47 -17.19
N ARG A 258 -33.14 25.76 -17.53
CA ARG A 258 -33.13 24.80 -18.64
C ARG A 258 -34.22 23.74 -18.49
N THR A 259 -34.38 23.19 -17.28
CA THR A 259 -35.40 22.19 -16.99
C THR A 259 -36.81 22.73 -17.24
N ASN A 260 -37.08 23.99 -16.87
CA ASN A 260 -38.39 24.61 -17.10
C ASN A 260 -38.67 24.84 -18.59
N PHE A 261 -37.69 25.30 -19.35
CA PHE A 261 -37.80 25.43 -20.81
C PHE A 261 -38.00 24.07 -21.48
N GLU A 262 -37.23 23.04 -21.11
CA GLU A 262 -37.41 21.69 -21.63
C GLU A 262 -38.80 21.13 -21.33
N LYS A 263 -39.31 21.31 -20.10
CA LYS A 263 -40.69 20.93 -19.74
C LYS A 263 -41.73 21.66 -20.58
N ALA A 264 -41.57 22.97 -20.78
CA ALA A 264 -42.48 23.77 -21.60
C ALA A 264 -42.48 23.32 -23.06
N SER A 265 -41.31 23.03 -23.62
CA SER A 265 -41.17 22.56 -24.99
C SER A 265 -41.67 21.13 -25.18
N TRP A 266 -41.50 20.25 -24.19
CA TRP A 266 -42.12 18.93 -24.18
C TRP A 266 -43.65 18.99 -24.12
N ALA A 267 -44.21 19.85 -23.27
CA ALA A 267 -45.66 20.05 -23.18
C ALA A 267 -46.21 20.59 -24.51
N TRP A 268 -45.56 21.61 -25.07
CA TRP A 268 -45.94 22.19 -26.36
C TRP A 268 -45.93 21.16 -27.49
N ILE A 269 -44.86 20.35 -27.60
CA ILE A 269 -44.83 19.30 -28.63
C ILE A 269 -45.94 18.28 -28.43
N ARG A 270 -46.11 17.75 -27.21
CA ARG A 270 -47.15 16.76 -26.93
C ARG A 270 -48.54 17.28 -27.28
N ASP A 271 -48.83 18.53 -26.92
CA ASP A 271 -50.18 19.08 -26.97
C ASP A 271 -50.53 19.72 -28.32
N GLU A 272 -49.54 20.28 -29.05
CA GLU A 272 -49.80 21.06 -30.28
C GLU A 272 -49.21 20.47 -31.57
N LYS A 273 -48.16 19.64 -31.49
CA LYS A 273 -47.39 19.19 -32.67
C LYS A 273 -47.19 17.68 -32.80
N GLY A 274 -47.44 16.93 -31.73
CA GLY A 274 -47.27 15.49 -31.66
C GLY A 274 -48.41 14.73 -32.33
N ILE A 275 -48.11 13.55 -32.85
CA ILE A 275 -49.12 12.58 -33.27
C ILE A 275 -49.25 11.57 -32.15
N ASP A 276 -50.40 11.58 -31.46
CA ASP A 276 -50.71 10.64 -30.39
C ASP A 276 -50.93 9.23 -30.96
N GLN A 277 -50.13 8.27 -30.49
CA GLN A 277 -50.32 6.85 -30.77
C GLN A 277 -50.46 6.08 -29.45
N PRO A 278 -51.15 4.92 -29.43
CA PRO A 278 -51.32 4.13 -28.21
C PRO A 278 -49.96 3.74 -27.59
N GLY A 279 -49.59 4.42 -26.51
CA GLY A 279 -48.38 4.13 -25.72
C GLY A 279 -47.15 4.98 -26.02
N TYR A 280 -47.14 5.85 -27.04
CA TYR A 280 -46.03 6.77 -27.32
C TYR A 280 -46.44 7.92 -28.27
N ASN A 281 -45.74 9.06 -28.19
CA ASN A 281 -45.91 10.19 -29.11
C ASN A 281 -44.85 10.17 -30.21
N ILE A 282 -45.27 10.39 -31.47
CA ILE A 282 -44.35 10.56 -32.60
C ILE A 282 -44.13 12.06 -32.84
N ILE A 283 -42.87 12.46 -33.02
CA ILE A 283 -42.44 13.85 -33.12
C ILE A 283 -41.59 14.02 -34.37
N ASP A 284 -41.84 15.09 -35.13
CA ASP A 284 -40.94 15.52 -36.19
C ASP A 284 -39.66 16.12 -35.59
N LEU A 285 -38.52 15.51 -35.92
CA LEU A 285 -37.22 15.89 -35.38
C LEU A 285 -36.82 17.32 -35.77
N GLU A 286 -37.23 17.82 -36.94
CA GLU A 286 -36.89 19.17 -37.38
C GLU A 286 -37.68 20.23 -36.60
N VAL A 287 -38.96 19.96 -36.31
CA VAL A 287 -39.79 20.83 -35.46
C VAL A 287 -39.20 20.93 -34.05
N TRP A 288 -38.70 19.83 -33.49
CA TRP A 288 -38.01 19.84 -32.19
C TRP A 288 -36.72 20.65 -32.22
N LYS A 289 -35.90 20.48 -33.27
CA LYS A 289 -34.64 21.24 -33.41
C LYS A 289 -34.89 22.74 -33.52
N GLU A 290 -35.87 23.18 -34.31
CA GLU A 290 -36.24 24.59 -34.44
C GLU A 290 -36.69 25.19 -33.11
N ARG A 291 -37.57 24.48 -32.38
CA ARG A 291 -38.00 24.92 -31.05
C ARG A 291 -36.85 25.02 -30.06
N ARG A 292 -35.94 24.04 -30.04
CA ARG A 292 -34.75 24.07 -29.17
C ARG A 292 -33.81 25.22 -29.52
N LYS A 293 -33.73 25.61 -30.79
CA LYS A 293 -32.96 26.79 -31.20
C LYS A 293 -33.58 28.08 -30.66
N GLU A 294 -34.89 28.26 -30.81
CA GLU A 294 -35.60 29.43 -30.28
C GLU A 294 -35.53 29.50 -28.74
N ASP A 295 -35.71 28.37 -28.06
CA ASP A 295 -35.56 28.28 -26.60
C ASP A 295 -34.15 28.68 -26.18
N ASN A 296 -33.11 28.23 -26.89
CA ASN A 296 -31.73 28.57 -26.56
C ASN A 296 -31.47 30.08 -26.68
N GLU A 297 -32.01 30.74 -27.71
CA GLU A 297 -31.90 32.19 -27.88
C GLU A 297 -32.56 32.94 -26.71
N LYS A 298 -33.68 32.44 -26.19
CA LYS A 298 -34.37 33.00 -25.00
C LYS A 298 -33.71 32.64 -23.68
N LEU A 299 -33.03 31.49 -23.62
CA LEU A 299 -32.39 30.97 -22.41
C LEU A 299 -31.07 31.70 -22.13
N THR A 300 -30.28 32.02 -23.15
CA THR A 300 -28.97 32.68 -23.01
C THR A 300 -28.97 33.92 -22.09
N PRO A 301 -29.89 34.89 -22.23
CA PRO A 301 -29.92 36.08 -21.35
C PRO A 301 -30.42 35.78 -19.92
N LEU A 302 -30.95 34.58 -19.67
CA LEU A 302 -31.46 34.16 -18.36
C LEU A 302 -30.43 33.38 -17.53
N MET A 303 -29.28 33.07 -18.13
CA MET A 303 -28.23 32.29 -17.48
C MET A 303 -27.29 33.17 -16.66
N ILE A 304 -26.84 32.65 -15.52
CA ILE A 304 -25.82 33.30 -14.70
C ILE A 304 -24.43 33.11 -15.31
N GLY A 305 -24.16 31.92 -15.86
CA GLY A 305 -22.98 31.67 -16.69
C GLY A 305 -21.64 31.80 -15.95
N ALA A 306 -21.48 31.09 -14.84
CA ALA A 306 -20.22 31.02 -14.10
C ALA A 306 -19.18 30.13 -14.80
N GLY A 307 -17.92 30.60 -14.83
CA GLY A 307 -16.80 29.83 -15.35
C GLY A 307 -16.50 28.62 -14.46
N SER A 308 -16.21 27.46 -15.06
CA SER A 308 -15.94 26.22 -14.33
C SER A 308 -14.49 26.05 -13.87
N GLY A 309 -13.64 27.05 -14.13
CA GLY A 309 -12.24 27.01 -13.72
C GLY A 309 -11.68 28.38 -13.46
N ILE A 310 -10.71 28.44 -12.55
CA ILE A 310 -10.06 29.67 -12.11
C ILE A 310 -8.56 29.49 -12.21
N THR A 311 -7.90 30.46 -12.85
CA THR A 311 -6.46 30.38 -13.15
C THR A 311 -5.67 31.37 -12.32
N PHE A 312 -4.63 30.87 -11.67
CA PHE A 312 -3.66 31.63 -10.89
C PHE A 312 -2.29 31.57 -11.57
N LYS A 313 -1.61 32.72 -11.62
CA LYS A 313 -0.21 32.81 -12.03
C LYS A 313 0.71 32.64 -10.83
N VAL A 314 1.91 32.09 -11.07
CA VAL A 314 2.91 31.80 -10.05
C VAL A 314 4.18 32.60 -10.36
N GLU A 315 4.53 33.56 -9.51
CA GLU A 315 5.65 34.48 -9.74
C GLU A 315 6.51 34.69 -8.46
N PRO A 316 7.84 34.43 -8.52
CA PRO A 316 8.54 33.67 -9.56
C PRO A 316 8.05 32.21 -9.64
N ALA A 317 8.38 31.52 -10.74
CA ALA A 317 7.99 30.13 -10.96
C ALA A 317 8.37 29.26 -9.76
N LEU A 318 7.44 28.42 -9.32
CA LEU A 318 7.56 27.66 -8.09
C LEU A 318 7.96 26.22 -8.38
N THR A 319 9.13 25.81 -7.91
CA THR A 319 9.51 24.39 -7.94
C THR A 319 8.76 23.60 -6.88
N LEU A 320 7.76 22.84 -7.33
CA LEU A 320 6.94 21.97 -6.53
C LEU A 320 7.54 20.56 -6.43
N ILE A 321 7.53 20.03 -5.21
CA ILE A 321 7.83 18.64 -4.91
C ILE A 321 6.50 17.96 -4.57
N LEU A 322 6.01 17.13 -5.49
CA LEU A 322 4.66 16.56 -5.46
C LEU A 322 4.67 15.04 -5.24
N GLU A 323 3.66 14.54 -4.56
CA GLU A 323 3.47 13.10 -4.38
C GLU A 323 2.98 12.46 -5.69
N PRO A 324 3.54 11.31 -6.11
CA PRO A 324 3.08 10.62 -7.33
C PRO A 324 1.59 10.26 -7.28
N SER A 325 1.09 9.99 -6.07
CA SER A 325 -0.30 9.60 -5.80
C SER A 325 -1.32 10.73 -5.97
N TRP A 326 -0.88 11.98 -6.06
CA TRP A 326 -1.76 13.13 -6.30
C TRP A 326 -2.19 13.23 -7.76
N MET A 327 -1.60 12.44 -8.65
CA MET A 327 -1.89 12.42 -10.08
C MET A 327 -2.37 11.03 -10.50
N THR A 328 -3.18 10.95 -11.55
CA THR A 328 -3.45 9.69 -12.26
C THR A 328 -2.33 9.38 -13.25
N SER A 329 -2.22 8.13 -13.71
CA SER A 329 -1.20 7.70 -14.70
C SER A 329 -1.18 8.59 -15.96
N ASN A 330 -2.34 9.05 -16.42
CA ASN A 330 -2.49 9.91 -17.61
C ASN A 330 -2.36 11.42 -17.30
N GLY A 331 -2.11 11.79 -16.04
CA GLY A 331 -2.08 13.19 -15.59
C GLY A 331 -0.68 13.81 -15.62
N ARG A 332 0.27 13.21 -16.32
CA ARG A 332 1.68 13.63 -16.33
C ARG A 332 2.10 13.94 -17.76
N ASN A 333 2.45 15.19 -18.02
CA ASN A 333 3.04 15.66 -19.26
C ASN A 333 4.28 16.52 -18.92
N ALA A 334 5.22 16.63 -19.85
CA ALA A 334 6.41 17.46 -19.72
C ALA A 334 6.10 18.93 -19.41
N GLU A 335 4.93 19.44 -19.85
CA GLU A 335 4.54 20.84 -19.70
C GLU A 335 3.36 21.07 -18.74
N GLN A 336 2.73 19.99 -18.28
CA GLN A 336 1.48 20.07 -17.52
C GLN A 336 1.28 18.85 -16.62
N LEU A 337 0.86 19.11 -15.40
CA LEU A 337 0.36 18.09 -14.47
C LEU A 337 -1.12 18.27 -14.24
N LYS A 338 -1.83 17.15 -14.11
CA LYS A 338 -3.23 17.12 -13.70
C LYS A 338 -3.38 16.30 -12.43
N LEU A 339 -3.81 16.97 -11.36
CA LEU A 339 -4.07 16.37 -10.06
C LEU A 339 -5.41 15.61 -10.06
N ARG A 340 -5.63 14.80 -9.02
CA ARG A 340 -6.83 13.94 -8.88
C ARG A 340 -8.12 14.72 -8.66
N ASP A 341 -8.04 15.94 -8.19
CA ASP A 341 -9.17 16.88 -8.06
C ASP A 341 -9.41 17.69 -9.35
N ASP A 342 -8.79 17.28 -10.47
CA ASP A 342 -8.82 17.97 -11.75
C ASP A 342 -8.12 19.35 -11.75
N THR A 343 -7.37 19.70 -10.71
CA THR A 343 -6.46 20.86 -10.74
C THR A 343 -5.35 20.64 -11.77
N VAL A 344 -5.10 21.65 -12.58
CA VAL A 344 -4.13 21.64 -13.66
C VAL A 344 -2.98 22.57 -13.31
N ILE A 345 -1.75 22.07 -13.30
CA ILE A 345 -0.54 22.86 -13.06
C ILE A 345 0.24 22.89 -14.37
N LYS A 346 0.45 24.07 -14.93
CA LYS A 346 1.30 24.27 -16.12
C LYS A 346 2.69 24.73 -15.72
N GLY A 347 3.66 24.37 -16.55
CA GLY A 347 5.05 24.70 -16.29
C GLY A 347 5.99 23.71 -16.97
N LYS A 348 7.03 23.27 -16.25
CA LYS A 348 8.06 22.39 -16.80
C LYS A 348 8.36 21.23 -15.85
N MET A 349 8.35 20.02 -16.39
CA MET A 349 8.80 18.83 -15.68
C MET A 349 10.32 18.84 -15.54
N LEU A 350 10.82 18.73 -14.32
CA LEU A 350 12.25 18.54 -14.05
C LEU A 350 12.57 17.04 -13.96
N GLU A 351 13.86 16.71 -14.12
CA GLU A 351 14.33 15.34 -13.95
C GLU A 351 14.02 14.88 -12.52
N SER A 352 13.13 13.88 -12.42
CA SER A 352 12.67 13.32 -11.15
C SER A 352 12.71 11.79 -11.21
N PRO A 353 13.90 11.20 -11.44
CA PRO A 353 14.05 9.75 -11.41
C PRO A 353 13.73 9.22 -10.01
N MET A 354 13.35 7.95 -9.94
CA MET A 354 13.24 7.26 -8.66
C MET A 354 14.63 6.74 -8.26
N ILE A 355 15.17 7.19 -7.13
CA ILE A 355 16.46 6.70 -6.62
C ILE A 355 16.23 5.68 -5.51
N LEU A 356 16.67 4.45 -5.77
CA LEU A 356 16.47 3.30 -4.88
C LEU A 356 17.81 2.72 -4.47
N GLY A 357 18.00 2.46 -3.17
CA GLY A 357 19.01 1.51 -2.72
C GLY A 357 18.45 0.10 -2.88
N VAL A 358 19.05 -0.71 -3.76
CA VAL A 358 18.47 -2.02 -4.12
C VAL A 358 18.92 -3.09 -3.13
N ASP A 359 17.94 -3.75 -2.54
CA ASP A 359 18.11 -4.91 -1.67
C ASP A 359 17.98 -6.21 -2.46
N ALA A 360 17.11 -6.28 -3.45
CA ALA A 360 16.94 -7.49 -4.25
C ALA A 360 16.50 -7.17 -5.66
N ILE A 361 16.85 -8.09 -6.56
CA ILE A 361 16.43 -8.06 -7.96
C ILE A 361 15.71 -9.39 -8.22
N ASP A 362 14.52 -9.34 -8.80
CA ASP A 362 13.72 -10.52 -9.11
C ASP A 362 13.15 -10.43 -10.53
N PHE A 363 13.52 -11.40 -11.36
CA PHE A 363 13.03 -11.56 -12.73
C PHE A 363 12.23 -12.86 -12.92
N SER A 364 11.80 -13.53 -11.85
CA SER A 364 11.04 -14.78 -11.95
C SER A 364 9.76 -14.61 -12.78
N PHE A 365 9.12 -13.44 -12.75
CA PHE A 365 7.95 -13.16 -13.59
C PHE A 365 8.29 -13.05 -15.08
N THR A 366 9.32 -12.27 -15.42
CA THR A 366 9.82 -12.18 -16.80
C THR A 366 10.25 -13.56 -17.31
N ALA A 367 10.91 -14.36 -16.47
CA ALA A 367 11.29 -15.72 -16.80
C ALA A 367 10.07 -16.62 -17.07
N MET A 368 9.06 -16.57 -16.20
CA MET A 368 7.80 -17.32 -16.38
C MET A 368 7.12 -16.96 -17.70
N ARG A 369 6.98 -15.67 -18.00
CA ARG A 369 6.37 -15.18 -19.25
C ARG A 369 7.19 -15.57 -20.48
N ALA A 370 8.52 -15.52 -20.39
CA ALA A 370 9.39 -16.02 -21.46
C ALA A 370 9.18 -17.52 -21.71
N LYS A 371 9.11 -18.34 -20.65
CA LYS A 371 8.85 -19.79 -20.75
C LYS A 371 7.48 -20.08 -21.37
N GLU A 372 6.43 -19.35 -20.99
CA GLU A 372 5.08 -19.46 -21.58
C GLU A 372 5.11 -19.24 -23.10
N GLN A 373 5.99 -18.35 -23.57
CA GLN A 373 6.17 -18.04 -24.99
C GLN A 373 7.24 -18.91 -25.68
N GLY A 374 7.83 -19.88 -24.98
CA GLY A 374 8.88 -20.75 -25.52
C GLY A 374 10.22 -20.03 -25.78
N LEU A 375 10.46 -18.90 -25.12
CA LEU A 375 11.69 -18.12 -25.21
C LEU A 375 12.67 -18.52 -24.09
N ASP A 376 13.96 -18.34 -24.34
CA ASP A 376 14.98 -18.49 -23.29
C ASP A 376 14.89 -17.34 -22.28
N SER A 377 14.55 -17.67 -21.03
CA SER A 377 14.36 -16.70 -19.95
C SER A 377 15.60 -15.85 -19.71
N SER A 378 16.79 -16.46 -19.70
CA SER A 378 18.04 -15.73 -19.40
C SER A 378 18.35 -14.73 -20.50
N ALA A 379 18.25 -15.13 -21.78
CA ALA A 379 18.44 -14.20 -22.90
C ALA A 379 17.42 -13.06 -22.96
N VAL A 380 16.20 -13.24 -22.41
CA VAL A 380 15.22 -12.16 -22.27
C VAL A 380 15.63 -11.20 -21.15
N ILE A 381 16.03 -11.72 -20.00
CA ILE A 381 16.42 -10.92 -18.83
C ILE A 381 17.69 -10.10 -19.11
N GLU A 382 18.68 -10.69 -19.77
CA GLU A 382 19.93 -9.99 -20.12
C GLU A 382 19.73 -8.79 -21.05
N LYS A 383 18.58 -8.72 -21.76
CA LYS A 383 18.21 -7.57 -22.59
C LYS A 383 17.51 -6.46 -21.82
N SER A 384 17.12 -6.69 -20.56
CA SER A 384 16.53 -5.67 -19.71
C SER A 384 17.51 -4.49 -19.55
N TRP A 385 16.98 -3.28 -19.65
CA TRP A 385 17.79 -2.06 -19.48
C TRP A 385 18.39 -1.98 -18.07
N ILE A 386 17.71 -2.54 -17.07
CA ILE A 386 18.16 -2.49 -15.68
C ILE A 386 19.42 -3.36 -15.47
N VAL A 387 19.51 -4.50 -16.16
CA VAL A 387 20.66 -5.40 -16.09
C VAL A 387 21.87 -4.82 -16.82
N GLN A 388 21.66 -3.79 -17.64
CA GLN A 388 22.73 -3.04 -18.29
C GLN A 388 23.27 -1.87 -17.44
N GLU A 389 22.61 -1.55 -16.32
CA GLU A 389 23.13 -0.59 -15.35
C GLU A 389 24.43 -1.15 -14.70
N PRO A 390 25.54 -0.41 -14.65
CA PRO A 390 26.85 -0.94 -14.24
C PRO A 390 26.88 -1.74 -12.93
N GLN A 391 26.24 -1.27 -11.86
CA GLN A 391 26.27 -1.93 -10.55
C GLN A 391 25.39 -3.17 -10.56
N LEU A 392 24.19 -3.09 -11.13
CA LEU A 392 23.28 -4.23 -11.22
C LEU A 392 23.78 -5.30 -12.19
N LYS A 393 24.46 -4.89 -13.27
CA LYS A 393 25.13 -5.80 -14.20
C LYS A 393 26.16 -6.65 -13.49
N ALA A 394 27.04 -6.02 -12.70
CA ALA A 394 28.07 -6.72 -11.93
C ALA A 394 27.44 -7.72 -10.95
N ILE A 395 26.37 -7.31 -10.25
CA ILE A 395 25.62 -8.19 -9.34
C ILE A 395 25.01 -9.38 -10.09
N TRP A 396 24.42 -9.13 -11.26
CA TRP A 396 23.81 -10.17 -12.08
C TRP A 396 24.85 -11.15 -12.61
N GLU A 397 25.98 -10.67 -13.13
CA GLU A 397 27.08 -11.50 -13.62
C GLU A 397 27.67 -12.37 -12.51
N ASN A 398 27.92 -11.80 -11.33
CA ASN A 398 28.34 -12.53 -10.13
C ASN A 398 27.33 -13.62 -9.74
N HIS A 399 26.04 -13.32 -9.85
CA HIS A 399 24.99 -14.29 -9.59
C HIS A 399 24.97 -15.44 -10.60
N GLN A 400 25.15 -15.13 -11.89
CA GLN A 400 25.25 -16.16 -12.94
C GLN A 400 26.51 -17.02 -12.77
N GLU A 401 27.62 -16.46 -12.29
CA GLU A 401 28.82 -17.20 -11.92
C GLU A 401 28.53 -18.19 -10.77
N TRP A 402 27.97 -17.68 -9.66
CA TRP A 402 27.55 -18.49 -8.52
C TRP A 402 26.58 -19.62 -8.93
N LEU A 403 25.61 -19.32 -9.80
CA LEU A 403 24.59 -20.27 -10.25
C LEU A 403 25.18 -21.47 -10.98
N LYS A 404 26.31 -21.31 -11.70
CA LYS A 404 27.00 -22.44 -12.36
C LYS A 404 27.46 -23.48 -11.34
N GLY A 405 28.09 -23.02 -10.25
CA GLY A 405 28.54 -23.89 -9.17
C GLY A 405 27.41 -24.53 -8.38
N GLU A 406 26.36 -23.75 -8.09
CA GLU A 406 25.16 -24.25 -7.43
C GLU A 406 24.45 -25.33 -8.27
N THR A 407 24.42 -25.16 -9.60
CA THR A 407 23.88 -26.16 -10.54
C THR A 407 24.65 -27.47 -10.45
N ILE A 408 25.99 -27.41 -10.47
CA ILE A 408 26.85 -28.60 -10.32
C ILE A 408 26.59 -29.28 -8.98
N ARG A 409 26.50 -28.51 -7.90
CA ARG A 409 26.27 -29.03 -6.55
C ARG A 409 24.91 -29.71 -6.40
N LEU A 410 23.85 -29.11 -6.94
CA LEU A 410 22.50 -29.67 -6.91
C LEU A 410 22.39 -30.91 -7.79
N ALA A 411 23.07 -30.93 -8.95
CA ALA A 411 23.12 -32.10 -9.83
C ALA A 411 23.74 -33.33 -9.12
N LYS A 412 24.73 -33.14 -8.22
CA LYS A 412 25.26 -34.23 -7.37
C LYS A 412 24.20 -34.89 -6.47
N LYS A 413 23.06 -34.22 -6.27
CA LYS A 413 21.91 -34.69 -5.48
C LYS A 413 20.67 -34.94 -6.33
N ASP A 414 20.81 -35.03 -7.66
CA ASP A 414 19.70 -35.19 -8.61
C ASP A 414 18.63 -34.10 -8.47
N ARG A 415 19.10 -32.86 -8.28
CA ARG A 415 18.26 -31.67 -8.14
C ARG A 415 18.70 -30.61 -9.13
N GLU A 416 17.76 -29.75 -9.50
CA GLU A 416 18.04 -28.55 -10.27
C GLU A 416 17.82 -27.28 -9.43
N PRO A 417 18.49 -26.17 -9.77
CA PRO A 417 18.18 -24.87 -9.19
C PRO A 417 16.70 -24.50 -9.40
N SER A 418 16.07 -23.97 -8.35
CA SER A 418 14.70 -23.45 -8.43
C SER A 418 14.64 -22.18 -9.26
N ASP A 419 13.43 -21.74 -9.66
CA ASP A 419 13.28 -20.47 -10.38
C ASP A 419 13.72 -19.26 -9.54
N LEU A 420 13.58 -19.32 -8.21
CA LEU A 420 14.13 -18.32 -7.30
C LEU A 420 15.66 -18.34 -7.30
N ASP A 421 16.28 -19.52 -7.37
CA ASP A 421 17.75 -19.61 -7.43
C ASP A 421 18.32 -19.04 -8.72
N ARG A 422 17.56 -19.13 -9.83
CA ARG A 422 17.99 -18.71 -11.17
C ARG A 422 17.76 -17.23 -11.45
N TYR A 423 16.65 -16.69 -10.96
CA TYR A 423 16.15 -15.38 -11.42
C TYR A 423 16.01 -14.34 -10.31
N ARG A 424 16.34 -14.69 -9.06
CA ARG A 424 16.28 -13.77 -7.93
C ARG A 424 17.63 -13.66 -7.21
N VAL A 425 18.12 -12.43 -7.09
CA VAL A 425 19.29 -12.08 -6.29
C VAL A 425 18.81 -11.39 -5.03
N THR A 426 18.98 -12.02 -3.88
CA THR A 426 18.60 -11.45 -2.58
C THR A 426 19.70 -10.57 -2.01
N TRP A 427 19.35 -9.73 -1.05
CA TRP A 427 20.28 -8.82 -0.38
C TRP A 427 21.47 -9.57 0.25
N GLN A 428 21.24 -10.79 0.79
CA GLN A 428 22.32 -11.61 1.34
C GLN A 428 23.35 -11.98 0.27
N LYS A 429 22.89 -12.31 -0.94
CA LYS A 429 23.76 -12.64 -2.07
C LYS A 429 24.48 -11.39 -2.56
N ILE A 430 23.78 -10.24 -2.68
CA ILE A 430 24.39 -8.95 -3.07
C ILE A 430 25.57 -8.62 -2.15
N VAL A 431 25.35 -8.65 -0.83
CA VAL A 431 26.40 -8.37 0.17
C VAL A 431 27.52 -9.39 0.09
N ALA A 432 27.22 -10.69 0.04
CA ALA A 432 28.24 -11.74 0.00
C ALA A 432 29.11 -11.67 -1.26
N TYR A 433 28.50 -11.44 -2.43
CA TYR A 433 29.24 -11.23 -3.68
C TYR A 433 30.12 -9.99 -3.60
N GLY A 434 29.58 -8.89 -3.07
CA GLY A 434 30.31 -7.64 -2.86
C GLY A 434 31.53 -7.82 -1.97
N GLN A 435 31.38 -8.49 -0.82
CA GLN A 435 32.47 -8.73 0.13
C GLN A 435 33.57 -9.61 -0.47
N VAL A 436 33.20 -10.67 -1.18
CA VAL A 436 34.15 -11.58 -1.83
C VAL A 436 34.93 -10.85 -2.94
N LYS A 437 34.23 -10.16 -3.84
CA LYS A 437 34.86 -9.46 -4.98
C LYS A 437 35.63 -8.21 -4.55
N GLU A 438 35.29 -7.58 -3.42
CA GLU A 438 36.11 -6.51 -2.82
C GLU A 438 37.42 -7.06 -2.26
N ALA A 439 37.39 -8.22 -1.59
CA ALA A 439 38.58 -8.86 -1.03
C ALA A 439 39.48 -9.47 -2.10
N ASP A 440 38.89 -10.10 -3.12
CA ASP A 440 39.57 -10.71 -4.27
C ASP A 440 38.70 -10.59 -5.53
N PRO A 441 39.00 -9.64 -6.44
CA PRO A 441 38.24 -9.45 -7.68
C PRO A 441 38.17 -10.69 -8.58
N ASP A 442 39.18 -11.57 -8.51
CA ASP A 442 39.30 -12.79 -9.32
C ASP A 442 38.71 -14.02 -8.60
N ALA A 443 38.09 -13.84 -7.43
CA ALA A 443 37.48 -14.93 -6.67
C ALA A 443 36.42 -15.69 -7.49
N ASP A 444 36.53 -17.02 -7.49
CA ASP A 444 35.64 -17.91 -8.23
C ASP A 444 34.37 -18.21 -7.42
N LEU A 445 33.29 -17.48 -7.73
CA LEU A 445 32.01 -17.64 -7.05
C LEU A 445 31.35 -18.98 -7.37
N ALA A 446 31.64 -19.58 -8.53
CA ALA A 446 31.11 -20.89 -8.90
C ALA A 446 31.73 -21.97 -8.00
N LYS A 447 33.05 -21.94 -7.81
CA LYS A 447 33.72 -22.86 -6.89
C LYS A 447 33.21 -22.69 -5.47
N MET A 448 33.05 -21.46 -4.99
CA MET A 448 32.52 -21.22 -3.64
C MET A 448 31.09 -21.71 -3.46
N ALA A 449 30.25 -21.58 -4.49
CA ALA A 449 28.90 -22.14 -4.49
C ALA A 449 28.93 -23.68 -4.45
N GLU A 450 29.79 -24.30 -5.25
CA GLU A 450 29.92 -25.75 -5.33
C GLU A 450 30.39 -26.37 -4.00
N GLU A 451 31.38 -25.74 -3.37
CA GLU A 451 32.00 -26.18 -2.11
C GLU A 451 31.24 -25.69 -0.85
N GLN A 452 30.23 -24.84 -1.02
CA GLN A 452 29.48 -24.18 0.07
C GLN A 452 30.36 -23.35 1.02
N THR A 453 31.34 -22.64 0.46
CA THR A 453 32.27 -21.78 1.22
C THR A 453 31.91 -20.30 1.18
N LEU A 454 30.88 -19.91 0.40
CA LEU A 454 30.35 -18.54 0.41
C LEU A 454 29.61 -18.26 1.72
N GLU A 455 30.19 -17.39 2.54
CA GLU A 455 29.55 -16.93 3.77
C GLU A 455 28.45 -15.91 3.45
N LEU A 456 27.24 -16.19 3.94
CA LEU A 456 26.11 -15.28 3.83
C LEU A 456 25.92 -14.56 5.17
N PRO A 457 25.35 -13.33 5.15
CA PRO A 457 24.88 -12.66 6.36
C PRO A 457 24.05 -13.59 7.26
N GLY A 458 24.13 -13.34 8.57
CA GLY A 458 23.61 -14.25 9.59
C GLY A 458 22.09 -14.44 9.49
N TRP A 459 21.60 -15.55 10.06
CA TRP A 459 20.18 -15.86 10.02
C TRP A 459 19.30 -14.81 10.73
N PHE A 460 19.83 -14.11 11.75
CA PHE A 460 19.15 -13.00 12.42
C PHE A 460 19.06 -11.76 11.52
N ASP A 461 20.08 -11.48 10.70
CA ASP A 461 20.01 -10.39 9.71
C ASP A 461 18.97 -10.74 8.63
N GLY A 462 18.90 -12.02 8.23
CA GLY A 462 17.82 -12.56 7.38
C GLY A 462 16.41 -12.39 7.95
N PHE A 463 16.30 -12.18 9.26
CA PHE A 463 15.05 -11.95 9.98
C PHE A 463 14.73 -10.46 10.18
N ALA A 464 15.72 -9.64 10.52
CA ALA A 464 15.56 -8.20 10.74
C ALA A 464 15.53 -7.38 9.42
N GLY A 465 15.96 -7.98 8.31
CA GLY A 465 16.16 -7.29 7.04
C GLY A 465 17.60 -6.80 6.87
N ALA A 466 17.92 -6.26 5.70
CA ALA A 466 19.24 -5.72 5.42
C ALA A 466 19.55 -4.54 6.36
N ASP A 467 20.66 -4.62 7.09
CA ASP A 467 21.11 -3.53 7.96
C ASP A 467 21.90 -2.49 7.16
N HIS A 468 21.16 -1.50 6.67
CA HIS A 468 21.69 -0.33 5.96
C HIS A 468 22.43 0.67 6.85
N TYR A 469 22.46 0.46 8.17
CA TYR A 469 23.18 1.32 9.11
C TYR A 469 24.59 0.83 9.39
N ASN A 470 24.88 -0.44 9.12
CA ASN A 470 26.22 -0.98 9.21
C ASN A 470 27.05 -0.54 7.98
N PRO A 471 28.11 0.28 8.15
CA PRO A 471 28.89 0.78 7.02
C PRO A 471 29.52 -0.32 6.14
N GLU A 472 29.90 -1.45 6.74
CA GLU A 472 30.51 -2.57 6.01
C GLU A 472 29.52 -3.28 5.09
N MET A 473 28.23 -3.33 5.45
CA MET A 473 27.20 -3.89 4.57
C MET A 473 26.64 -2.84 3.61
N ALA A 474 26.43 -1.62 4.11
CA ALA A 474 25.78 -0.53 3.39
C ALA A 474 26.46 -0.20 2.05
N LYS A 475 27.80 -0.30 1.98
CA LYS A 475 28.59 0.00 0.78
C LYS A 475 28.37 -0.97 -0.39
N HIS A 476 27.82 -2.16 -0.13
CA HIS A 476 27.59 -3.18 -1.16
C HIS A 476 26.21 -3.10 -1.81
N PHE A 477 25.27 -2.34 -1.24
CA PHE A 477 23.96 -2.16 -1.85
C PHE A 477 24.05 -1.14 -2.98
N PRO A 478 23.64 -1.50 -4.20
CA PRO A 478 23.75 -0.61 -5.32
C PRO A 478 22.68 0.50 -5.22
N GLU A 479 23.05 1.68 -5.68
CA GLU A 479 22.14 2.82 -5.79
C GLU A 479 21.78 3.04 -7.25
N VAL A 480 20.49 2.93 -7.56
CA VAL A 480 20.03 2.94 -8.94
C VAL A 480 19.03 4.06 -9.15
N SER A 481 19.31 4.86 -10.18
CA SER A 481 18.42 5.91 -10.67
C SER A 481 17.51 5.31 -11.74
N ILE A 482 16.23 5.17 -11.42
CA ILE A 482 15.22 4.56 -12.30
C ILE A 482 14.45 5.69 -12.99
N PRO A 483 14.52 5.80 -14.33
CA PRO A 483 13.73 6.77 -15.06
C PRO A 483 12.24 6.57 -14.82
N ARG A 484 11.50 7.68 -14.72
CA ARG A 484 10.09 7.64 -14.30
C ARG A 484 9.18 6.91 -15.28
N ASP A 485 9.48 7.01 -16.57
CA ASP A 485 8.81 6.30 -17.66
C ASP A 485 9.05 4.79 -17.63
N LYS A 486 10.05 4.34 -16.86
CA LYS A 486 10.35 2.92 -16.64
C LYS A 486 9.73 2.34 -15.37
N VAL A 487 9.05 3.16 -14.57
CA VAL A 487 8.33 2.71 -13.37
C VAL A 487 6.90 2.37 -13.74
N ASP A 488 6.58 1.08 -13.80
CA ASP A 488 5.22 0.61 -14.09
C ASP A 488 4.34 0.67 -12.84
N PHE A 489 4.85 0.14 -11.72
CA PHE A 489 4.15 0.14 -10.44
C PHE A 489 5.11 0.31 -9.27
N GLU A 490 4.72 1.12 -8.29
CA GLU A 490 5.45 1.32 -7.06
C GLU A 490 4.62 0.77 -5.89
N ALA A 491 5.06 -0.36 -5.32
CA ALA A 491 4.49 -0.91 -4.11
C ALA A 491 5.29 -0.40 -2.91
N THR A 492 4.62 0.26 -1.97
CA THR A 492 5.16 0.38 -0.61
C THR A 492 4.58 -0.77 0.22
N PHE A 493 5.39 -1.43 1.05
CA PHE A 493 4.97 -2.55 1.90
C PHE A 493 4.09 -2.10 3.07
N THR A 494 3.02 -1.38 2.75
CA THR A 494 2.05 -0.79 3.68
C THR A 494 0.64 -1.19 3.23
N PRO A 495 -0.32 -1.31 4.17
CA PRO A 495 -1.71 -1.62 3.85
C PRO A 495 -2.38 -0.65 2.87
N LYS A 496 -1.93 0.61 2.81
CA LYS A 496 -2.57 1.66 2.02
C LYS A 496 -2.38 1.47 0.51
N TRP A 497 -1.26 0.89 0.10
CA TRP A 497 -0.80 0.92 -1.30
C TRP A 497 -0.65 -0.46 -1.93
N SER A 498 -0.80 -1.55 -1.16
CA SER A 498 -0.76 -2.91 -1.68
C SER A 498 -1.86 -3.76 -1.07
N THR A 499 -2.64 -4.40 -1.94
CA THR A 499 -3.71 -5.31 -1.54
C THR A 499 -3.16 -6.51 -0.78
N TYR A 500 -1.99 -7.05 -1.20
CA TYR A 500 -1.31 -8.13 -0.47
C TYR A 500 -0.96 -7.71 0.95
N TYR A 501 -0.30 -6.56 1.12
CA TYR A 501 0.06 -6.10 2.46
C TYR A 501 -1.17 -5.71 3.29
N ALA A 502 -2.22 -5.16 2.67
CA ALA A 502 -3.48 -4.87 3.35
C ALA A 502 -4.09 -6.11 4.00
N ILE A 503 -4.25 -7.18 3.22
CA ILE A 503 -4.82 -8.43 3.74
C ILE A 503 -3.84 -9.15 4.67
N TYR A 504 -2.54 -9.14 4.37
CA TYR A 504 -1.49 -9.67 5.23
C TYR A 504 -1.59 -9.07 6.63
N PHE A 505 -1.50 -7.73 6.74
CA PHE A 505 -1.51 -7.01 8.02
C PHE A 505 -2.86 -7.11 8.73
N THR A 506 -3.97 -7.21 7.99
CA THR A 506 -5.30 -7.41 8.58
C THR A 506 -5.40 -8.78 9.25
N ILE A 507 -5.05 -9.86 8.55
CA ILE A 507 -5.14 -11.23 9.07
C ILE A 507 -4.15 -11.46 10.21
N THR A 508 -2.88 -11.06 10.00
CA THR A 508 -1.83 -11.23 11.02
C THR A 508 -2.02 -10.30 12.21
N GLY A 509 -2.48 -9.07 11.99
CA GLY A 509 -2.80 -8.12 13.05
C GLY A 509 -3.98 -8.59 13.91
N LEU A 510 -5.06 -9.07 13.28
CA LEU A 510 -6.19 -9.65 13.99
C LEU A 510 -5.76 -10.87 14.82
N HIS A 511 -4.96 -11.78 14.24
CA HIS A 511 -4.40 -12.89 14.99
C HIS A 511 -3.53 -12.43 16.17
N GLY A 512 -2.66 -11.42 15.97
CA GLY A 512 -1.87 -10.82 17.05
C GLY A 512 -2.73 -10.24 18.19
N LEU A 513 -3.86 -9.60 17.88
CA LEU A 513 -4.82 -9.14 18.89
C LEU A 513 -5.40 -10.31 19.70
N HIS A 514 -5.68 -11.44 19.06
CA HIS A 514 -6.13 -12.66 19.75
C HIS A 514 -5.05 -13.22 20.68
N VAL A 515 -3.79 -13.26 20.23
CA VAL A 515 -2.65 -13.67 21.06
C VAL A 515 -2.54 -12.75 22.29
N ILE A 516 -2.62 -11.43 22.12
CA ILE A 516 -2.60 -10.46 23.23
C ILE A 516 -3.76 -10.70 24.19
N GLY A 517 -4.99 -10.88 23.68
CA GLY A 517 -6.16 -11.21 24.50
C GLY A 517 -5.96 -12.50 25.31
N GLY A 518 -5.39 -13.52 24.68
CA GLY A 518 -5.03 -14.77 25.34
C GLY A 518 -3.97 -14.58 26.43
N ILE A 519 -2.91 -13.81 26.16
CA ILE A 519 -1.87 -13.48 27.16
C ILE A 519 -2.50 -12.81 28.39
N VAL A 520 -3.42 -11.86 28.19
CA VAL A 520 -4.10 -11.16 29.28
C VAL A 520 -4.92 -12.14 30.13
N VAL A 521 -5.70 -13.02 29.50
CA VAL A 521 -6.54 -14.01 30.20
C VAL A 521 -5.68 -15.05 30.94
N LEU A 522 -4.66 -15.61 30.30
CA LEU A 522 -3.75 -16.59 30.90
C LEU A 522 -2.90 -15.96 32.01
N GLY A 523 -2.42 -14.73 31.81
CA GLY A 523 -1.73 -13.94 32.83
C GLY A 523 -2.62 -13.68 34.04
N TYR A 524 -3.90 -13.37 33.82
CA TYR A 524 -4.86 -13.23 34.93
C TYR A 524 -4.96 -14.52 35.76
N TYR A 525 -5.00 -15.69 35.12
CA TYR A 525 -5.00 -16.97 35.84
C TYR A 525 -3.71 -17.23 36.61
N LEU A 526 -2.55 -16.86 36.05
CA LEU A 526 -1.26 -17.02 36.69
C LEU A 526 -1.13 -16.14 37.96
N PHE A 527 -1.46 -14.85 37.85
CA PHE A 527 -1.22 -13.88 38.92
C PHE A 527 -2.36 -13.79 39.94
N PHE A 528 -3.61 -13.98 39.51
CA PHE A 528 -4.79 -13.81 40.39
C PHE A 528 -5.55 -15.12 40.64
N GLY A 529 -5.12 -16.24 40.05
CA GLY A 529 -5.76 -17.54 40.23
C GLY A 529 -5.63 -18.17 41.62
N ARG A 530 -4.69 -17.68 42.46
CA ARG A 530 -4.35 -18.32 43.74
C ARG A 530 -5.55 -18.45 44.69
N LYS A 531 -6.31 -17.37 44.85
CA LYS A 531 -7.50 -17.36 45.72
C LYS A 531 -8.56 -18.35 45.25
N MET A 532 -8.74 -18.48 43.93
CA MET A 532 -9.66 -19.46 43.34
C MET A 532 -9.18 -20.89 43.59
N TYR A 533 -7.88 -21.14 43.38
CA TYR A 533 -7.27 -22.44 43.61
C TYR A 533 -7.38 -22.90 45.06
N ASP A 534 -7.08 -22.03 46.02
CA ASP A 534 -7.14 -22.38 47.46
C ASP A 534 -8.58 -22.62 47.93
N SER A 535 -9.56 -21.93 47.34
CA SER A 535 -10.98 -22.11 47.67
C SER A 535 -11.53 -23.42 47.08
N ASN A 536 -11.29 -23.64 45.79
CA ASN A 536 -11.63 -24.87 45.10
C ASN A 536 -10.73 -25.02 43.85
N PRO A 537 -9.78 -25.97 43.85
CA PRO A 537 -8.87 -26.18 42.72
C PRO A 537 -9.59 -26.43 41.39
N GLU A 538 -10.78 -27.04 41.41
CA GLU A 538 -11.57 -27.33 40.22
C GLU A 538 -12.06 -26.07 39.52
N TRP A 539 -12.29 -24.97 40.24
CA TRP A 539 -12.72 -23.72 39.65
C TRP A 539 -11.66 -23.12 38.75
N LEU A 540 -10.40 -23.11 39.20
CA LEU A 540 -9.30 -22.63 38.38
C LEU A 540 -9.01 -23.61 37.25
N ALA A 541 -8.99 -24.91 37.52
CA ALA A 541 -8.76 -25.93 36.48
C ALA A 541 -9.78 -25.82 35.34
N ASN A 542 -11.07 -25.67 35.65
CA ASN A 542 -12.11 -25.51 34.62
C ASN A 542 -12.00 -24.20 33.84
N ARG A 543 -11.53 -23.10 34.47
CA ARG A 543 -11.29 -21.82 33.77
C ARG A 543 -10.06 -21.88 32.87
N VAL A 544 -8.99 -22.52 33.33
CA VAL A 544 -7.78 -22.77 32.53
C VAL A 544 -8.08 -23.70 31.37
N GLU A 545 -8.97 -24.69 31.53
CA GLU A 545 -9.45 -25.51 30.42
C GLU A 545 -10.17 -24.67 29.36
N VAL A 546 -11.11 -23.81 29.77
CA VAL A 546 -11.86 -22.93 28.84
C VAL A 546 -10.95 -21.91 28.16
N GLY A 547 -10.03 -21.27 28.92
CA GLY A 547 -9.03 -20.37 28.34
C GLY A 547 -8.02 -21.11 27.45
N GLY A 548 -7.72 -22.37 27.78
CA GLY A 548 -6.87 -23.23 26.96
C GLY A 548 -7.52 -23.59 25.63
N LEU A 549 -8.83 -23.86 25.59
CA LEU A 549 -9.55 -24.05 24.32
C LEU A 549 -9.42 -22.85 23.38
N PHE A 550 -9.51 -21.63 23.92
CA PHE A 550 -9.22 -20.41 23.17
C PHE A 550 -7.78 -20.37 22.68
N TRP A 551 -6.81 -20.65 23.56
CA TRP A 551 -5.39 -20.65 23.21
C TRP A 551 -5.05 -21.64 22.09
N HIS A 552 -5.56 -22.86 22.18
CA HIS A 552 -5.40 -23.89 21.15
C HIS A 552 -5.99 -23.45 19.80
N PHE A 553 -7.10 -22.72 19.81
CA PHE A 553 -7.67 -22.15 18.59
C PHE A 553 -6.77 -21.07 17.97
N VAL A 554 -6.21 -20.17 18.80
CA VAL A 554 -5.23 -19.17 18.33
C VAL A 554 -4.08 -19.87 17.61
N ASP A 555 -3.52 -20.92 18.20
CA ASP A 555 -2.44 -21.69 17.57
C ASP A 555 -2.88 -22.38 16.28
N LEU A 556 -4.10 -22.92 16.24
CA LEU A 556 -4.68 -23.51 15.03
C LEU A 556 -4.78 -22.48 13.89
N VAL A 557 -5.24 -21.27 14.17
CA VAL A 557 -5.29 -20.18 13.17
C VAL A 557 -3.90 -19.93 12.58
N TRP A 558 -2.85 -19.93 13.42
CA TRP A 558 -1.47 -19.76 12.95
C TRP A 558 -0.98 -20.90 12.06
N ILE A 559 -1.36 -22.14 12.36
CA ILE A 559 -1.02 -23.32 11.53
C ILE A 559 -1.55 -23.18 10.10
N PHE A 560 -2.68 -22.49 9.89
CA PHE A 560 -3.19 -22.18 8.54
C PHE A 560 -2.58 -20.91 7.96
N LEU A 561 -2.40 -19.88 8.78
CA LEU A 561 -1.85 -18.60 8.35
C LEU A 561 -0.41 -18.75 7.83
N PHE A 562 0.44 -19.53 8.51
CA PHE A 562 1.83 -19.72 8.12
C PHE A 562 1.96 -20.29 6.69
N PRO A 563 1.37 -21.43 6.32
CA PRO A 563 1.43 -21.92 4.95
C PRO A 563 0.86 -20.94 3.92
N ILE A 564 -0.30 -20.33 4.22
CA ILE A 564 -0.99 -19.43 3.28
C ILE A 564 -0.16 -18.18 2.95
N LEU A 565 0.57 -17.63 3.92
CA LEU A 565 1.34 -16.38 3.73
C LEU A 565 2.83 -16.60 3.48
N TYR A 566 3.43 -17.70 3.96
CA TYR A 566 4.89 -17.93 3.89
C TYR A 566 5.29 -18.99 2.87
N LEU A 567 4.42 -19.96 2.55
CA LEU A 567 4.78 -21.09 1.69
C LEU A 567 4.09 -21.04 0.33
N MET A 568 2.89 -20.47 0.28
CA MET A 568 2.24 -20.16 -0.97
C MET A 568 2.87 -18.90 -1.52
#